data_AF-A0A016SDH6-F1
#
_entry.id   AF-A0A016SDH6-F1
#
_cell.length_a   1.000
_cell.length_b   1.000
_cell.length_c   1.000
_cell.angle_alpha   90.00
_cell.angle_beta   90.00
_cell.angle_gamma   90.00
#
_symmetry.space_group_name_H-M   'P 1'
#
loop_
_entity.id
_entity.type
_entity.pdbx_description
1 polymer ?
#
loop_
_entity_poly.entity_id
_entity_poly.type
_entity_poly.pdbx_seq_one_letter_code
_entity_poly.pdbx_strand_id
1 'polypeptide(L)'
;MGKTPRRTIKGSIDLEISSTTTLPATLSLEDAMQQLNSSPLVPDCIKWAFGSLVNELKSVRLERDQLREENRLLREQLAISQHSTPSKQSSVDPLAFKSEPHSLPNCHESERLRSIVIAGIPESKKRFLKDRLQYDYSSVMNVLYHLNIECYPVSIYRLGKPKDA
;
A
#
# COMPACT_ATOMS: atom_id res chain seq x y z
N MET A 1 53.20 8.78 46.64
CA MET A 1 53.15 7.30 46.47
C MET A 1 51.81 6.79 47.01
N GLY A 2 50.78 6.68 46.17
CA GLY A 2 49.46 6.17 46.57
C GLY A 2 49.29 4.73 46.12
N LYS A 3 49.11 3.79 47.05
CA LYS A 3 48.82 2.38 46.77
C LYS A 3 47.30 2.19 46.75
N THR A 4 46.74 1.82 45.61
CA THR A 4 45.36 1.35 45.46
C THR A 4 45.26 -0.13 45.82
N PRO A 5 44.23 -0.57 46.58
CA PRO A 5 43.92 -1.99 46.73
C PRO A 5 42.91 -2.43 45.66
N ARG A 6 43.34 -3.43 44.88
CA ARG A 6 42.57 -4.20 43.90
C ARG A 6 41.51 -5.04 44.62
N ARG A 7 40.23 -4.83 44.34
CA ARG A 7 39.14 -5.72 44.79
C ARG A 7 38.70 -6.64 43.66
N THR A 8 38.93 -7.93 43.88
CA THR A 8 38.45 -9.07 43.11
C THR A 8 36.94 -9.23 43.32
N ILE A 9 36.16 -9.37 42.25
CA ILE A 9 34.77 -9.83 42.32
C ILE A 9 34.73 -11.22 41.68
N LYS A 10 34.28 -12.21 42.46
CA LYS A 10 34.08 -13.61 42.09
C LYS A 10 32.63 -13.96 42.44
N GLY A 11 31.92 -14.59 41.49
CA GLY A 11 30.50 -14.98 41.55
C GLY A 11 29.82 -14.54 40.26
N SER A 12 29.61 -15.35 39.22
CA SER A 12 28.98 -16.68 39.16
C SER A 12 27.66 -16.75 39.89
N ILE A 13 26.61 -16.23 39.23
CA ILE A 13 25.26 -16.77 39.32
C ILE A 13 24.77 -16.98 37.88
N ASP A 14 24.85 -18.23 37.44
CA ASP A 14 24.16 -18.70 36.25
C ASP A 14 22.66 -18.67 36.57
N LEU A 15 21.95 -17.68 36.00
CA LEU A 15 20.48 -17.73 35.98
C LEU A 15 20.09 -18.62 34.81
N GLU A 16 19.88 -19.90 35.11
CA GLU A 16 19.35 -20.89 34.19
C GLU A 16 18.03 -20.39 33.58
N ILE A 17 18.09 -19.98 32.31
CA ILE A 17 16.90 -19.84 31.49
C ILE A 17 16.48 -21.25 31.10
N SER A 18 15.63 -21.87 31.93
CA SER A 18 14.88 -23.07 31.54
C SER A 18 13.83 -22.68 30.50
N SER A 19 14.27 -22.54 29.25
CA SER A 19 13.39 -22.53 28.07
C SER A 19 13.18 -23.97 27.62
N THR A 20 12.36 -24.73 28.34
CA THR A 20 11.85 -26.00 27.82
C THR A 20 10.80 -25.72 26.75
N THR A 21 11.20 -25.97 25.52
CA THR A 21 10.39 -26.07 24.30
C THR A 21 9.18 -26.98 24.50
N THR A 22 7.99 -26.46 24.21
CA THR A 22 6.91 -27.25 23.60
C THR A 22 6.11 -26.29 22.74
N LEU A 23 6.32 -26.32 21.42
CA LEU A 23 5.46 -25.64 20.44
C LEU A 23 4.07 -26.28 20.54
N PRO A 24 3.03 -25.61 21.06
CA PRO A 24 1.68 -26.11 20.93
C PRO A 24 1.24 -25.87 19.49
N ALA A 25 0.44 -26.80 18.96
CA ALA A 25 -0.36 -26.59 17.76
C ALA A 25 -0.96 -25.17 17.76
N THR A 26 -0.92 -24.52 16.59
CA THR A 26 -1.27 -23.11 16.35
C THR A 26 -2.43 -22.63 17.21
N LEU A 27 -2.08 -22.04 18.37
CA LEU A 27 -3.06 -21.51 19.30
C LEU A 27 -3.76 -20.33 18.63
N SER A 28 -5.10 -20.33 18.60
CA SER A 28 -5.85 -19.23 17.98
C SER A 28 -5.53 -17.91 18.70
N LEU A 29 -5.58 -16.79 17.98
CA LEU A 29 -5.31 -15.47 18.55
C LEU A 29 -6.28 -15.19 19.73
N GLU A 30 -7.53 -15.61 19.60
CA GLU A 30 -8.56 -15.56 20.65
C GLU A 30 -8.12 -16.33 21.90
N ASP A 31 -7.65 -17.57 21.74
CA ASP A 31 -7.23 -18.42 22.84
C ASP A 31 -5.98 -17.86 23.54
N ALA A 32 -5.04 -17.33 22.76
CA ALA A 32 -3.83 -16.69 23.28
C ALA A 32 -4.15 -15.41 24.08
N MET A 33 -5.09 -14.59 23.60
CA MET A 33 -5.57 -13.41 24.31
C MET A 33 -6.30 -13.77 25.60
N GLN A 34 -7.08 -14.86 25.60
CA GLN A 34 -7.78 -15.32 26.78
C GLN A 34 -6.80 -15.82 27.86
N GLN A 35 -5.74 -16.53 27.45
CA GLN A 35 -4.65 -16.92 28.36
C GLN A 35 -3.91 -15.71 28.92
N LEU A 36 -3.57 -14.73 28.08
CA LEU A 36 -2.90 -13.51 28.51
C LEU A 36 -3.72 -12.75 29.55
N ASN A 37 -5.02 -12.60 29.32
CA ASN A 37 -5.92 -11.88 30.22
C ASN A 37 -6.13 -12.62 31.55
N SER A 38 -6.16 -13.95 31.52
CA SER A 38 -6.33 -14.80 32.71
C SER A 38 -5.06 -14.92 33.56
N SER A 39 -3.89 -14.57 33.01
CA SER A 39 -2.62 -14.64 33.73
C SER A 39 -2.52 -13.54 34.79
N PRO A 40 -2.29 -13.87 36.09
CA PRO A 40 -2.09 -12.88 37.14
C PRO A 40 -0.69 -12.26 37.12
N LEU A 41 0.25 -12.84 36.35
CA LEU A 41 1.64 -12.39 36.25
C LEU A 41 1.82 -11.24 35.26
N VAL A 42 0.82 -10.97 34.42
CA VAL A 42 0.89 -9.95 33.37
C VAL A 42 0.30 -8.64 33.90
N PRO A 43 1.07 -7.54 33.89
CA PRO A 43 0.57 -6.22 34.25
C PRO A 43 -0.62 -5.77 33.39
N ASP A 44 -1.56 -5.04 34.01
CA ASP A 44 -2.79 -4.59 33.34
C ASP A 44 -2.53 -3.69 32.12
N CYS A 45 -1.46 -2.88 32.17
CA CYS A 45 -1.07 -2.04 31.03
C CYS A 45 -0.74 -2.87 29.78
N ILE A 46 -0.14 -4.05 29.97
CA ILE A 46 0.21 -4.96 28.87
C ILE A 46 -1.05 -5.65 28.34
N LYS A 47 -1.93 -6.14 29.22
CA LYS A 47 -3.21 -6.74 28.83
C LYS A 47 -4.05 -5.75 28.02
N TRP A 48 -4.12 -4.50 28.46
CA TRP A 48 -4.81 -3.44 27.75
C TRP A 48 -4.18 -3.16 26.39
N ALA A 49 -2.85 -3.03 26.31
CA ALA A 49 -2.17 -2.74 25.05
C ALA A 49 -2.41 -3.85 23.99
N PHE A 50 -2.27 -5.12 24.38
CA PHE A 50 -2.56 -6.24 23.48
C PHE A 50 -4.06 -6.35 23.15
N GLY A 51 -4.95 -6.13 24.12
CA GLY A 51 -6.39 -6.10 23.88
C GLY A 51 -6.79 -5.02 22.87
N SER A 52 -6.21 -3.83 23.01
CA SER A 52 -6.39 -2.71 22.08
C SER A 52 -5.93 -3.08 20.67
N LEU A 53 -4.71 -3.62 20.54
CA LEU A 53 -4.17 -4.06 19.24
C LEU A 53 -5.02 -5.16 18.57
N VAL A 54 -5.52 -6.13 19.34
CA VAL A 54 -6.38 -7.19 18.80
C VAL A 54 -7.73 -6.65 18.36
N ASN A 55 -8.30 -5.69 19.08
CA ASN A 55 -9.54 -5.03 18.69
C ASN A 55 -9.37 -4.23 17.38
N GLU A 56 -8.28 -3.46 17.26
CA GLU A 56 -7.95 -2.75 16.02
C GLU A 56 -7.78 -3.73 14.85
N LEU A 57 -7.07 -4.84 15.05
CA LEU A 57 -6.91 -5.86 14.03
C LEU A 57 -8.23 -6.49 13.59
N LYS A 58 -9.16 -6.71 14.52
CA LYS A 58 -10.52 -7.20 14.21
C LYS A 58 -11.29 -6.17 13.38
N SER A 59 -11.22 -4.89 13.76
CA SER A 59 -11.83 -3.79 13.02
C SER A 59 -11.32 -3.72 11.57
N VAL A 60 -10.00 -3.72 11.39
CA VAL A 60 -9.36 -3.66 10.06
C VAL A 60 -9.72 -4.87 9.19
N ARG A 61 -9.80 -6.08 9.78
CA ARG A 61 -10.21 -7.28 9.04
C ARG A 61 -11.65 -7.18 8.56
N LEU A 62 -12.55 -6.67 9.40
CA LEU A 62 -13.95 -6.48 9.04
C LEU A 62 -14.11 -5.47 7.90
N GLU A 63 -13.44 -4.32 8.00
CA GLU A 63 -13.47 -3.29 6.95
C GLU A 63 -12.91 -3.82 5.62
N ARG A 64 -11.78 -4.56 5.67
CA ARG A 64 -11.22 -5.22 4.49
C ARG A 64 -12.22 -6.15 3.82
N ASP A 65 -12.94 -6.95 4.61
CA ASP A 65 -13.90 -7.91 4.06
C ASP A 65 -15.11 -7.22 3.45
N GLN A 66 -15.60 -6.15 4.08
CA GLN A 66 -16.65 -5.29 3.52
C GLN A 66 -16.22 -4.66 2.18
N LEU A 67 -15.03 -4.06 2.13
CA LEU A 67 -14.51 -3.44 0.91
C LEU A 67 -14.27 -4.44 -0.21
N ARG A 68 -13.84 -5.67 0.13
CA ARG A 68 -13.67 -6.75 -0.87
C ARG A 68 -15.00 -7.18 -1.46
N GLU A 69 -16.03 -7.29 -0.63
CA GLU A 69 -17.37 -7.65 -1.08
C GLU A 69 -17.99 -6.55 -1.94
N GLU A 70 -17.87 -5.29 -1.52
CA GLU A 70 -18.31 -4.15 -2.33
C GLU A 70 -17.58 -4.10 -3.68
N ASN A 71 -16.26 -4.28 -3.69
CA ASN A 71 -15.49 -4.34 -4.93
C ASN A 71 -15.93 -5.51 -5.84
N ARG A 72 -16.28 -6.66 -5.26
CA ARG A 72 -16.80 -7.81 -6.01
C ARG A 72 -18.13 -7.44 -6.67
N LEU A 73 -19.06 -6.85 -5.92
CA LEU A 73 -20.38 -6.43 -6.43
C LEU A 73 -20.28 -5.36 -7.52
N LEU A 74 -19.43 -4.35 -7.33
CA LEU A 74 -19.21 -3.30 -8.32
C LEU A 74 -18.63 -3.85 -9.63
N ARG A 75 -17.69 -4.80 -9.54
CA ARG A 75 -17.13 -5.48 -10.72
C ARG A 75 -18.18 -6.30 -11.46
N GLU A 76 -19.08 -6.98 -10.74
CA GLU A 76 -20.20 -7.71 -11.33
C GLU A 76 -21.19 -6.76 -12.04
N GLN A 77 -21.54 -5.63 -11.41
CA GLN A 77 -22.41 -4.63 -12.03
C GLN A 77 -21.80 -4.04 -13.30
N LEU A 78 -20.50 -3.75 -13.29
CA LEU A 78 -19.79 -3.26 -14.47
C LEU A 78 -19.75 -4.31 -15.59
N ALA A 79 -19.53 -5.60 -15.26
CA ALA A 79 -19.57 -6.68 -16.23
C ALA A 79 -20.97 -6.81 -16.87
N ILE A 80 -22.04 -6.74 -16.07
CA ILE A 80 -23.43 -6.80 -16.57
C ILE A 80 -23.75 -5.58 -17.45
N SER A 81 -23.30 -4.38 -17.07
CA SER A 81 -23.49 -3.15 -17.85
C SER A 81 -22.81 -3.23 -19.23
N GLN A 82 -21.61 -3.80 -19.32
CA GLN A 82 -20.90 -4.03 -20.59
C GLN A 82 -21.63 -5.00 -21.53
N HIS A 83 -22.39 -5.96 -21.01
CA HIS A 83 -23.22 -6.88 -21.80
C HIS A 83 -24.58 -6.31 -22.21
N SER A 84 -25.01 -5.17 -21.64
CA SER A 84 -26.28 -4.51 -22.00
C SER A 84 -26.15 -3.52 -23.18
N THR A 85 -24.93 -3.28 -23.64
CA THR A 85 -24.69 -2.58 -24.92
C THR A 85 -24.60 -3.61 -26.05
N PRO A 86 -25.33 -3.47 -27.16
CA PRO A 86 -25.13 -4.35 -28.31
C PRO A 86 -23.71 -4.15 -28.81
N SER A 87 -22.91 -5.18 -28.56
CA SER A 87 -21.61 -5.42 -29.16
C SER A 87 -21.71 -5.22 -30.67
N LYS A 88 -21.09 -4.15 -31.18
CA LYS A 88 -20.58 -4.19 -32.55
C LYS A 88 -19.40 -5.15 -32.53
N GLN A 89 -19.68 -6.43 -32.68
CA GLN A 89 -18.69 -7.42 -33.09
C GLN A 89 -18.17 -6.99 -34.46
N SER A 90 -17.05 -6.28 -34.47
CA SER A 90 -16.22 -6.22 -35.66
C SER A 90 -15.46 -7.53 -35.73
N SER A 91 -16.01 -8.48 -36.48
CA SER A 91 -15.23 -9.56 -37.07
C SER A 91 -14.03 -8.94 -37.77
N VAL A 92 -12.83 -9.25 -37.27
CA VAL A 92 -11.58 -8.78 -37.88
C VAL A 92 -11.40 -9.59 -39.15
N ASP A 93 -11.80 -9.00 -40.28
CA ASP A 93 -11.43 -9.45 -41.61
C ASP A 93 -9.96 -9.02 -41.84
N PRO A 94 -9.00 -9.90 -42.21
CA PRO A 94 -7.59 -9.53 -42.25
C PRO A 94 -7.19 -8.57 -43.39
N LEU A 95 -8.12 -8.13 -44.24
CA LEU A 95 -7.79 -7.35 -45.43
C LEU A 95 -8.85 -6.26 -45.70
N ALA A 96 -8.88 -5.24 -44.85
CA ALA A 96 -9.57 -4.00 -45.18
C ALA A 96 -8.70 -2.81 -44.79
N PHE A 97 -7.66 -2.56 -45.59
CA PHE A 97 -7.13 -1.22 -45.80
C PHE A 97 -8.26 -0.37 -46.42
N LYS A 98 -9.18 0.11 -45.58
CA LYS A 98 -9.97 1.29 -45.93
C LYS A 98 -9.10 2.49 -45.60
N SER A 99 -8.49 3.02 -46.65
CA SER A 99 -7.93 4.35 -46.72
C SER A 99 -9.03 5.36 -46.40
N GLU A 100 -9.28 5.60 -45.12
CA GLU A 100 -9.87 6.87 -44.68
C GLU A 100 -8.92 7.99 -45.10
N PRO A 101 -9.46 9.15 -45.54
CA PRO A 101 -8.64 10.27 -45.95
C PRO A 101 -7.75 10.62 -44.76
N HIS A 102 -6.43 10.63 -44.97
CA HIS A 102 -5.41 10.89 -43.96
C HIS A 102 -5.70 12.22 -43.22
N SER A 103 -6.57 12.18 -42.22
CA SER A 103 -6.56 13.13 -41.14
C SER A 103 -5.22 12.93 -40.47
N LEU A 104 -4.36 13.95 -40.55
CA LEU A 104 -3.08 13.99 -39.86
C LEU A 104 -3.27 13.37 -38.47
N PRO A 105 -2.41 12.43 -38.04
CA PRO A 105 -2.55 11.82 -36.74
C PRO A 105 -2.63 12.94 -35.72
N ASN A 106 -3.79 13.06 -35.05
CA ASN A 106 -4.00 14.08 -34.05
C ASN A 106 -3.01 13.78 -32.92
N CYS A 107 -1.86 14.47 -32.95
CA CYS A 107 -0.73 14.18 -32.07
C CYS A 107 -1.13 14.34 -30.61
N HIS A 108 -2.03 15.30 -30.32
CA HIS A 108 -2.60 15.51 -29.00
C HIS A 108 -3.41 14.32 -28.51
N GLU A 109 -4.19 13.68 -29.39
CA GLU A 109 -4.97 12.48 -29.03
C GLU A 109 -4.04 11.30 -28.73
N SER A 110 -2.99 11.14 -29.53
CA SER A 110 -1.99 10.08 -29.33
C SER A 110 -1.22 10.27 -28.01
N GLU A 111 -0.88 11.52 -27.68
CA GLU A 111 -0.27 11.88 -26.40
C GLU A 111 -1.23 11.63 -25.23
N ARG A 112 -2.50 12.04 -25.36
CA ARG A 112 -3.52 11.83 -24.32
C ARG A 112 -3.76 10.35 -24.03
N LEU A 113 -3.87 9.50 -25.06
CA LEU A 113 -4.11 8.06 -24.91
C LEU A 113 -2.96 7.31 -24.21
N ARG A 114 -1.76 7.88 -24.21
CA ARG A 114 -0.57 7.32 -23.55
C ARG A 114 -0.22 8.03 -22.24
N SER A 115 -1.00 9.03 -21.86
CA SER A 115 -0.82 9.80 -20.63
C SER A 115 -1.75 9.28 -19.53
N ILE A 116 -1.30 9.40 -18.29
CA ILE A 116 -2.09 9.10 -17.10
C ILE A 116 -2.21 10.35 -16.23
N VAL A 117 -3.30 10.45 -15.48
CA VAL A 117 -3.50 11.52 -14.48
C VAL A 117 -3.44 10.92 -13.09
N ILE A 118 -2.53 11.42 -12.26
CA ILE A 118 -2.37 10.99 -10.87
C ILE A 118 -2.86 12.12 -9.96
N ALA A 119 -3.92 11.87 -9.20
CA ALA A 119 -4.46 12.80 -8.22
C ALA A 119 -3.87 12.53 -6.83
N GLY A 120 -3.94 13.53 -5.94
CA GLY A 120 -3.58 13.37 -4.52
C GLY A 120 -2.08 13.41 -4.21
N ILE A 121 -1.21 13.71 -5.18
CA ILE A 121 0.23 13.89 -4.92
C ILE A 121 0.47 15.25 -4.27
N PRO A 122 1.03 15.31 -3.04
CA PRO A 122 1.35 16.58 -2.38
C PRO A 122 2.26 17.46 -3.24
N GLU A 123 2.16 18.78 -3.08
CA GLU A 123 3.05 19.72 -3.76
C GLU A 123 4.23 20.11 -2.87
N SER A 124 5.43 20.15 -3.45
CA SER A 124 6.62 20.63 -2.75
C SER A 124 6.61 22.16 -2.63
N LYS A 125 6.77 22.65 -1.40
CA LYS A 125 6.89 24.09 -1.07
C LYS A 125 8.32 24.61 -1.16
N LYS A 126 9.25 23.84 -1.74
CA LYS A 126 10.65 24.26 -1.88
C LYS A 126 10.76 25.51 -2.76
N ARG A 127 11.70 26.39 -2.40
CA ARG A 127 11.90 27.68 -3.06
C ARG A 127 12.35 27.53 -4.52
N PHE A 128 13.25 26.59 -4.80
CA PHE A 128 13.84 26.42 -6.12
C PHE A 128 13.01 25.50 -7.00
N LEU A 129 12.79 25.92 -8.25
CA LEU A 129 12.00 25.17 -9.22
C LEU A 129 12.58 23.78 -9.49
N LYS A 130 13.91 23.66 -9.62
CA LYS A 130 14.61 22.39 -9.80
C LYS A 130 14.23 21.36 -8.74
N ASP A 131 14.18 21.76 -7.48
CA ASP A 131 13.88 20.84 -6.38
C ASP A 131 12.41 20.40 -6.36
N ARG A 132 11.51 21.25 -6.85
CA ARG A 132 10.09 20.91 -7.01
C ARG A 132 9.90 19.93 -8.17
N LEU A 133 10.54 20.16 -9.32
CA LEU A 133 10.50 19.23 -10.45
C LEU A 133 11.10 17.87 -10.08
N GLN A 134 12.22 17.86 -9.36
CA GLN A 134 12.82 16.61 -8.86
C GLN A 134 11.89 15.86 -7.91
N TYR A 135 11.19 16.60 -7.03
CA TYR A 135 10.20 16.02 -6.14
C TYR A 135 9.02 15.41 -6.89
N ASP A 136 8.49 16.10 -7.89
CA ASP A 136 7.38 15.61 -8.72
C ASP A 136 7.79 14.33 -9.47
N TYR A 137 8.97 14.33 -10.09
CA TYR A 137 9.52 13.15 -10.76
C TYR A 137 9.66 11.96 -9.81
N SER A 138 10.29 12.17 -8.65
CA SER A 138 10.51 11.11 -7.66
C SER A 138 9.18 10.57 -7.12
N SER A 139 8.19 11.43 -6.91
CA SER A 139 6.87 11.05 -6.43
C SER A 139 6.13 10.19 -7.45
N VAL A 140 6.15 10.57 -8.73
CA VAL A 140 5.54 9.77 -9.81
C VAL A 140 6.24 8.43 -9.95
N MET A 141 7.57 8.40 -9.96
CA MET A 141 8.33 7.15 -10.05
C MET A 141 8.03 6.20 -8.86
N ASN A 142 7.90 6.73 -7.65
CA ASN A 142 7.53 5.92 -6.48
C ASN A 142 6.14 5.30 -6.61
N VAL A 143 5.18 6.03 -7.18
CA VAL A 143 3.83 5.49 -7.46
C VAL A 143 3.90 4.39 -8.51
N LEU A 144 4.57 4.63 -9.63
CA LEU A 144 4.73 3.64 -10.69
C LEU A 144 5.44 2.37 -10.18
N TYR A 145 6.50 2.55 -9.38
CA TYR A 145 7.22 1.46 -8.73
C TYR A 145 6.31 0.65 -7.80
N HIS A 146 5.51 1.32 -6.96
CA HIS A 146 4.59 0.64 -6.06
C HIS A 146 3.51 -0.17 -6.80
N LEU A 147 3.12 0.28 -7.99
CA LEU A 147 2.18 -0.42 -8.87
C LEU A 147 2.85 -1.49 -9.75
N ASN A 148 4.16 -1.73 -9.58
CA ASN A 148 4.97 -2.61 -10.44
C ASN A 148 4.86 -2.28 -11.93
N ILE A 149 4.81 -0.98 -12.26
CA ILE A 149 4.82 -0.50 -13.64
C ILE A 149 6.26 -0.23 -14.04
N GLU A 150 6.77 -1.04 -14.96
CA GLU A 150 8.13 -0.94 -15.48
C GLU A 150 8.19 0.03 -16.67
N CYS A 151 8.10 1.33 -16.39
CA CYS A 151 8.29 2.36 -17.41
C CYS A 151 8.92 3.64 -16.87
N TYR A 152 9.45 4.45 -17.78
CA TYR A 152 9.90 5.81 -17.51
C TYR A 152 8.99 6.80 -18.23
N PRO A 153 8.36 7.76 -17.51
CA PRO A 153 7.54 8.77 -18.15
C PRO A 153 8.39 9.70 -19.00
N VAL A 154 7.89 10.03 -20.20
CA VAL A 154 8.56 10.95 -21.14
C VAL A 154 8.51 12.39 -20.64
N SER A 155 7.36 12.79 -20.07
CA SER A 155 7.15 14.11 -19.50
C SER A 155 6.26 14.01 -18.26
N ILE A 156 6.45 14.95 -17.33
CA ILE A 156 5.64 15.08 -16.10
C ILE A 156 5.35 16.55 -15.91
N TYR A 157 4.08 16.88 -15.69
CA TYR A 157 3.64 18.24 -15.40
C TYR A 157 2.41 18.21 -14.49
N ARG A 158 2.24 19.29 -13.73
CA ARG A 158 1.05 19.50 -12.89
C ARG A 158 -0.05 20.12 -13.74
N LEU A 159 -1.27 19.60 -13.63
CA LEU A 159 -2.45 20.28 -14.14
C LEU A 159 -2.71 21.50 -13.23
N GLY A 160 -2.83 22.68 -13.83
CA GLY A 160 -3.01 23.93 -13.09
C GLY A 160 -4.24 23.91 -12.17
N LYS A 161 -4.29 24.85 -11.22
CA LYS A 161 -5.46 24.97 -10.35
C LYS A 161 -6.67 25.42 -11.15
N PRO A 162 -7.89 24.91 -10.85
CA PRO A 162 -9.09 25.46 -11.43
C PRO A 162 -9.12 26.97 -11.15
N LYS A 163 -9.48 27.75 -12.17
CA LYS A 163 -9.82 29.15 -11.96
C LYS A 163 -11.19 29.13 -11.29
N ASP A 164 -11.31 29.75 -10.11
CA ASP A 164 -12.62 29.96 -9.50
C ASP A 164 -13.49 30.68 -10.55
N ALA A 165 -14.56 30.02 -10.98
CA ALA A 165 -15.51 30.51 -11.97
C ALA A 165 -16.63 31.31 -11.30
#